data_AF-A0A930L8W7-F1
#
_entry.id   AF-A0A930L8W7-F1
#
_cell.length_a   1.000
_cell.length_b   1.000
_cell.length_c   1.000
_cell.angle_alpha   90.00
_cell.angle_beta   90.00
_cell.angle_gamma   90.00
#
_symmetry.space_group_name_H-M   'P 1'
#
loop_
_entity.id
_entity.type
_entity.pdbx_description
1 polymer ?
#
loop_
_entity_poly.entity_id
_entity_poly.type
_entity_poly.pdbx_seq_one_letter_code
_entity_poly.pdbx_strand_id
1 'polypeptide(L)'
;MTSKKTVQAFEETPGHELLRPLTGLKASQRMRLGVKLMKMVGDAENFSIDDFEGVADFMAYLEDNDFIVDPEGWIDFFDEAGMEGVVALITAYAGEAIGAKQ
;
A
#
# COMPACT_ATOMS: atom_id res chain seq x y z
N MET A 1 10.89 8.49 -25.15
CA MET A 1 11.11 7.19 -24.47
C MET A 1 10.49 7.29 -23.10
N THR A 2 9.25 6.83 -22.95
CA THR A 2 8.56 6.84 -21.66
C THR A 2 9.21 5.77 -20.82
N SER A 3 9.98 6.16 -19.79
CA SER A 3 10.57 5.21 -18.85
C SER A 3 9.42 4.41 -18.23
N LYS A 4 9.33 3.13 -18.56
CA LYS A 4 8.41 2.20 -17.90
C LYS A 4 8.92 2.14 -16.45
N LYS A 5 8.31 2.92 -15.55
CA LYS A 5 8.62 2.88 -14.12
C LYS A 5 8.30 1.46 -13.67
N THR A 6 9.31 0.62 -13.52
CA THR A 6 9.16 -0.74 -12.99
C THR A 6 8.66 -0.56 -11.57
N VAL A 7 7.37 -0.82 -11.33
CA VAL A 7 6.84 -0.90 -9.97
C VAL A 7 7.53 -2.11 -9.34
N GLN A 8 8.29 -1.88 -8.26
CA GLN A 8 8.99 -2.92 -7.53
C GLN A 8 7.99 -3.99 -7.07
N ALA A 9 8.41 -5.26 -7.07
CA ALA A 9 7.56 -6.32 -6.58
C ALA A 9 7.21 -6.13 -5.12
N PHE A 10 5.99 -6.53 -4.71
CA PHE A 10 5.59 -6.41 -3.31
C PHE A 10 6.58 -7.14 -2.40
N GLU A 11 6.97 -8.37 -2.74
CA GLU A 11 7.94 -9.18 -1.98
C GLU A 11 9.36 -8.58 -1.94
N GLU A 12 9.67 -7.63 -2.83
CA GLU A 12 10.96 -6.93 -2.83
C GLU A 12 10.89 -5.60 -2.09
N THR A 13 9.68 -5.14 -1.70
CA THR A 13 9.48 -3.84 -1.07
C THR A 13 9.83 -3.91 0.42
N PRO A 14 10.60 -2.94 0.97
CA PRO A 14 10.86 -2.87 2.41
C PRO A 14 9.56 -2.90 3.23
N GLY A 15 9.51 -3.72 4.28
CA GLY A 15 8.34 -3.85 5.15
C GLY A 15 7.24 -4.78 4.61
N HIS A 16 7.43 -5.47 3.47
CA HIS A 16 6.45 -6.43 2.94
C HIS A 16 6.09 -7.55 3.95
N GLU A 17 7.05 -7.94 4.78
CA GLU A 17 6.90 -8.93 5.84
C GLU A 17 5.93 -8.50 6.95
N LEU A 18 5.68 -7.19 7.10
CA LEU A 18 4.73 -6.62 8.06
C LEU A 18 3.28 -6.78 7.61
N LEU A 19 3.06 -7.16 6.35
CA LEU A 19 1.75 -7.32 5.75
C LEU A 19 1.40 -8.78 5.51
N ARG A 20 0.12 -9.10 5.69
CA ARG A 20 -0.41 -10.44 5.45
C ARG A 20 -0.15 -10.86 3.99
N PRO A 21 0.34 -12.08 3.73
CA PRO A 21 0.56 -12.55 2.37
C PRO A 21 -0.72 -12.49 1.51
N LEU A 22 -0.59 -11.99 0.29
CA LEU A 22 -1.73 -11.83 -0.65
C LEU A 22 -2.42 -13.16 -0.94
N THR A 23 -1.68 -14.27 -0.97
CA THR A 23 -2.19 -15.64 -1.13
C THR A 23 -3.21 -16.02 -0.05
N GLY A 24 -3.12 -15.42 1.14
CA GLY A 24 -4.04 -15.63 2.25
C GLY A 24 -5.29 -14.75 2.23
N LEU A 25 -5.42 -13.81 1.28
CA LEU A 25 -6.56 -12.88 1.21
C LEU A 25 -7.72 -13.41 0.36
N LYS A 26 -8.95 -13.16 0.82
CA LYS A 26 -10.17 -13.37 0.03
C LYS A 26 -10.22 -12.38 -1.14
N ALA A 27 -10.88 -12.76 -2.22
CA ALA A 27 -11.07 -11.89 -3.40
C ALA A 27 -11.71 -10.53 -3.04
N SER A 28 -12.66 -10.50 -2.10
CA SER A 28 -13.28 -9.27 -1.64
C SER A 28 -12.32 -8.34 -0.88
N GLN A 29 -11.37 -8.90 -0.13
CA GLN A 29 -10.33 -8.12 0.57
C GLN A 29 -9.36 -7.51 -0.45
N ARG A 30 -8.94 -8.29 -1.44
CA ARG A 30 -8.09 -7.82 -2.55
C ARG A 30 -8.76 -6.67 -3.32
N MET A 31 -10.05 -6.81 -3.65
CA MET A 31 -10.80 -5.75 -4.32
C MET A 31 -10.89 -4.47 -3.49
N ARG A 32 -11.10 -4.59 -2.16
CA ARG A 32 -11.14 -3.42 -1.27
C ARG A 32 -9.81 -2.67 -1.20
N LEU A 33 -8.69 -3.40 -1.19
CA LEU A 33 -7.34 -2.78 -1.30
C LEU A 33 -7.23 -1.96 -2.59
N GLY A 34 -7.66 -2.51 -3.72
CA GLY A 34 -7.66 -1.79 -4.99
C GLY A 34 -8.56 -0.55 -4.99
N VAL A 35 -9.76 -0.63 -4.41
CA VAL A 35 -10.67 0.53 -4.29
C VAL A 35 -10.04 1.63 -3.44
N LYS A 36 -9.38 1.29 -2.32
CA LYS A 36 -8.66 2.25 -1.49
C LYS A 36 -7.49 2.89 -2.25
N LEU A 37 -6.72 2.09 -2.99
CA LEU A 37 -5.63 2.60 -3.84
C LEU A 37 -6.15 3.59 -4.88
N MET A 38 -7.23 3.26 -5.59
CA MET A 38 -7.81 4.16 -6.61
C MET A 38 -8.30 5.49 -6.02
N LYS A 39 -8.80 5.47 -4.78
CA LYS A 39 -9.21 6.70 -4.08
C LYS A 39 -8.02 7.57 -3.67
N MET A 40 -6.90 6.95 -3.33
CA MET A 40 -5.65 7.63 -2.98
C MET A 40 -4.95 8.25 -4.21
N VAL A 41 -5.23 7.76 -5.42
CA VAL A 41 -4.56 8.19 -6.68
C VAL A 41 -5.46 9.12 -7.52
N GLY A 42 -6.56 9.64 -6.97
CA GLY A 42 -7.53 10.46 -7.70
C GLY A 42 -6.99 11.82 -8.15
N ASP A 43 -7.12 12.14 -9.45
CA ASP A 43 -6.73 13.40 -10.14
C ASP A 43 -5.35 13.98 -9.73
N ALA A 44 -4.32 13.13 -9.73
CA ALA A 44 -2.95 13.51 -9.41
C ALA A 44 -2.26 14.33 -10.53
N GLU A 45 -2.47 15.64 -10.57
CA GLU A 45 -1.50 16.57 -11.18
C GLU A 45 -0.52 17.16 -10.15
N ASN A 46 -0.87 17.19 -8.85
CA ASN A 46 0.02 17.57 -7.75
C ASN A 46 -0.37 16.84 -6.45
N PHE A 47 0.62 16.39 -5.67
CA PHE A 47 0.41 15.82 -4.33
C PHE A 47 -0.21 16.91 -3.41
N SER A 48 -1.39 16.65 -2.87
CA SER A 48 -2.25 17.56 -2.13
C SER A 48 -2.57 17.02 -0.72
N ILE A 49 -3.17 17.83 0.14
CA ILE A 49 -3.63 17.38 1.48
C ILE A 49 -4.59 16.19 1.38
N ASP A 50 -5.43 16.15 0.34
CA ASP A 50 -6.38 15.06 0.11
C ASP A 50 -5.67 13.71 -0.13
N ASP A 51 -4.44 13.74 -0.68
CA ASP A 51 -3.61 12.54 -0.83
C ASP A 51 -3.08 12.05 0.53
N PHE A 52 -2.77 12.96 1.47
CA PHE A 52 -2.37 12.59 2.83
C PHE A 52 -3.53 11.98 3.62
N GLU A 53 -4.74 12.54 3.50
CA GLU A 53 -5.94 11.94 4.07
C GLU A 53 -6.16 10.54 3.49
N GLY A 54 -6.02 10.37 2.17
CA GLY A 54 -6.12 9.07 1.50
C GLY A 54 -5.12 8.03 2.00
N VAL A 55 -3.86 8.44 2.25
CA VAL A 55 -2.83 7.57 2.83
C VAL A 55 -3.20 7.16 4.26
N ALA A 56 -3.58 8.11 5.12
CA ALA A 56 -3.98 7.82 6.50
C ALA A 56 -5.19 6.87 6.53
N ASP A 57 -6.17 7.10 5.66
CA ASP A 57 -7.36 6.25 5.48
C ASP A 57 -7.04 4.83 5.00
N PHE A 58 -5.92 4.67 4.28
CA PHE A 58 -5.42 3.37 3.85
C PHE A 58 -4.74 2.67 5.02
N MET A 59 -3.85 3.36 5.73
CA MET A 59 -3.13 2.81 6.89
C MET A 59 -4.11 2.32 7.95
N ALA A 60 -5.07 3.16 8.34
CA ALA A 60 -6.13 2.78 9.29
C ALA A 60 -6.92 1.55 8.81
N TYR A 61 -7.22 1.45 7.51
CA TYR A 61 -7.89 0.27 6.97
C TYR A 61 -7.04 -1.00 7.12
N LEU A 62 -5.73 -0.92 6.92
CA LEU A 62 -4.83 -2.08 7.10
C LEU A 62 -4.77 -2.51 8.57
N GLU A 63 -4.62 -1.54 9.46
CA GLU A 63 -4.57 -1.71 10.92
C GLU A 63 -5.86 -2.31 11.47
N ASP A 64 -7.02 -1.78 11.07
CA ASP A 64 -8.34 -2.19 11.58
C ASP A 64 -8.84 -3.55 11.04
N ASN A 65 -8.22 -4.09 9.98
CA ASN A 65 -8.74 -5.26 9.25
C ASN A 65 -7.76 -6.44 9.19
N ASP A 66 -6.86 -6.55 10.17
CA ASP A 66 -5.91 -7.67 10.33
C ASP A 66 -5.02 -7.90 9.08
N PHE A 67 -4.62 -6.81 8.41
CA PHE A 67 -3.62 -6.88 7.34
C PHE A 67 -2.20 -6.74 7.89
N ILE A 68 -2.01 -6.04 9.01
CA ILE A 68 -0.72 -5.91 9.68
C ILE A 68 -0.47 -7.15 10.54
N VAL A 69 0.63 -7.88 10.30
CA VAL A 69 0.99 -9.10 11.07
C VAL A 69 1.90 -8.82 12.26
N ASP A 70 2.57 -7.66 12.26
CA ASP A 70 3.41 -7.17 13.35
C ASP A 70 3.12 -5.67 13.60
N PRO A 71 2.22 -5.34 14.55
CA PRO A 71 1.85 -3.96 14.83
C PRO A 71 2.98 -3.09 15.39
N GLU A 72 3.91 -3.66 16.16
CA GLU A 72 5.05 -2.91 16.68
C GLU A 72 6.04 -2.62 15.55
N GLY A 73 6.36 -3.64 14.73
CA GLY A 73 7.19 -3.46 13.53
C GLY A 73 6.58 -2.50 12.50
N TRP A 74 5.26 -2.41 12.41
CA TRP A 74 4.57 -1.43 11.56
C TRP A 74 4.80 0.02 12.00
N ILE A 75 4.78 0.27 13.31
CA ILE A 75 5.07 1.60 13.87
C ILE A 75 6.54 1.95 13.64
N ASP A 76 7.46 1.04 13.97
CA ASP A 76 8.89 1.24 13.78
C ASP A 76 9.23 1.48 12.29
N PHE A 77 8.59 0.75 11.38
CA PHE A 77 8.74 0.97 9.95
C PHE A 77 8.30 2.37 9.51
N PHE A 78 7.17 2.87 10.03
CA PHE A 78 6.75 4.24 9.74
C PHE A 78 7.78 5.27 10.25
N ASP A 79 8.30 5.08 11.46
CA ASP A 79 9.29 5.97 12.07
C ASP A 79 10.62 5.99 11.29
N GLU A 80 11.04 4.84 10.74
CA GLU A 80 12.29 4.70 9.98
C GLU A 80 12.16 5.11 8.51
N ALA A 81 11.11 4.63 7.82
CA ALA A 81 10.95 4.79 6.38
C ALA A 81 10.15 6.05 5.99
N GLY A 82 9.41 6.61 6.96
CA GLY A 82 8.55 7.76 6.77
C GLY A 82 7.41 7.52 5.79
N MET A 83 6.73 8.61 5.45
CA MET A 83 5.58 8.57 4.55
C MET A 83 5.91 7.96 3.17
N GLU A 84 7.07 8.27 2.60
CA GLU A 84 7.45 7.78 1.27
C GLU A 84 7.55 6.25 1.26
N GLY A 85 8.19 5.66 2.28
CA GLY A 85 8.30 4.21 2.42
C GLY A 85 6.94 3.53 2.60
N VAL A 86 6.07 4.11 3.42
CA VAL A 86 4.71 3.59 3.64
C VAL A 86 3.88 3.67 2.36
N VAL A 87 3.91 4.80 1.65
CA VAL A 87 3.20 4.96 0.37
C VAL A 87 3.68 3.95 -0.67
N ALA A 88 4.99 3.73 -0.76
CA ALA A 88 5.56 2.72 -1.65
C ALA A 88 5.04 1.31 -1.30
N LEU A 89 5.07 0.96 -0.01
CA LEU A 89 4.64 -0.34 0.50
C LEU A 89 3.14 -0.60 0.24
N ILE A 90 2.25 0.32 0.63
CA ILE A 90 0.80 0.14 0.45
C ILE A 90 0.42 0.12 -1.04
N THR A 91 1.12 0.90 -1.89
CA THR A 91 0.88 0.92 -3.33
C THR A 91 1.29 -0.40 -3.98
N ALA A 92 2.47 -0.93 -3.63
CA ALA A 92 2.93 -2.23 -4.11
C ALA A 92 1.97 -3.35 -3.67
N TYR A 93 1.60 -3.37 -2.39
CA TYR A 93 0.69 -4.37 -1.83
C TYR A 93 -0.69 -4.35 -2.50
N ALA A 94 -1.32 -3.18 -2.60
CA ALA A 94 -2.65 -3.04 -3.16
C ALA A 94 -2.68 -3.26 -4.68
N GLY A 95 -1.65 -2.79 -5.39
CA GLY A 95 -1.49 -3.01 -6.83
C GLY A 95 -1.38 -4.49 -7.16
N GLU A 96 -0.51 -5.22 -6.46
CA GLU A 96 -0.34 -6.66 -6.66
C GLU A 96 -1.61 -7.44 -6.26
N ALA A 97 -2.33 -7.01 -5.22
CA ALA A 97 -3.58 -7.63 -4.79
C ALA A 97 -4.65 -7.66 -5.90
N ILE A 98 -4.72 -6.62 -6.74
CA ILE A 98 -5.66 -6.53 -7.87
C ILE A 98 -5.08 -7.00 -9.20
N GLY A 99 -3.88 -7.59 -9.19
CA GLY A 99 -3.24 -8.11 -10.39
C GLY A 99 -2.73 -7.02 -11.33
N ALA A 100 -2.39 -5.84 -10.81
CA ALA A 100 -1.56 -4.89 -11.55
C ALA A 100 -0.24 -5.60 -11.86
N LYS A 101 -0.04 -5.96 -13.13
CA LYS A 101 1.18 -6.64 -13.57
C LYS A 101 2.31 -5.61 -13.58
N GLN A 102 3.43 -5.98 -12.98
CA GLN A 102 4.72 -5.30 -13.13
C GLN A 102 5.20 -5.37 -14.60
#